data_AF-A0A8D8HB20-F1
#
_entry.id   AF-A0A8D8HB20-F1
#
_cell.length_a   1.000
_cell.length_b   1.000
_cell.length_c   1.000
_cell.angle_alpha   90.00
_cell.angle_beta   90.00
_cell.angle_gamma   90.00
#
_symmetry.space_group_name_H-M   'P 1'
#
loop_
_entity.id
_entity.type
_entity.pdbx_description
1 polymer ?
#
loop_
_entity_poly.entity_id
_entity_poly.type
_entity_poly.pdbx_seq_one_letter_code
_entity_poly.pdbx_strand_id
1 'polypeptide(L)'
;MGIPDTHADFKQWLHAMKMVARLPGGMPAEFRRKLWLALSDRYLQTKGINWDEEGEKYLSEQWDEDDEELGIQIVKDLHRTGSSLCSGPSGTINQAKLKRVLLGYSRFNPEVGYCQGFNMLGALILQVMDKNEADSIKVMILLIEGLLPRGYFCGSLGGLQTDMAVFRELLGTKLPKLARHLQKLQGPEGAFEPPLTNVFTMQWFLTLFCTCLPIPFVLRIWDLILIEGSDVLLRTALAIW
;
A
#
# COMPACT_ATOMS: atom_id res chain seq x y z
N MET A 1 -1.70 -5.16 25.09
CA MET A 1 -2.48 -3.90 24.98
C MET A 1 -3.63 -4.19 24.03
N GLY A 2 -4.85 -4.29 24.54
CA GLY A 2 -6.04 -4.51 23.72
C GLY A 2 -6.38 -3.28 22.88
N ILE A 3 -7.16 -3.46 21.82
CA ILE A 3 -7.68 -2.35 20.99
C ILE A 3 -8.75 -1.63 21.82
N PRO A 4 -8.71 -0.29 21.97
CA PRO A 4 -9.64 0.40 22.86
C PRO A 4 -11.04 0.60 22.25
N ASP A 5 -12.09 0.42 23.07
CA ASP A 5 -13.50 0.50 22.65
C ASP A 5 -14.02 1.94 22.47
N THR A 6 -13.51 2.93 23.23
CA THR A 6 -13.97 4.32 23.10
C THR A 6 -13.14 5.11 22.09
N HIS A 7 -13.75 6.11 21.47
CA HIS A 7 -13.07 6.98 20.50
C HIS A 7 -11.92 7.79 21.14
N ALA A 8 -12.05 8.16 22.42
CA ALA A 8 -11.00 8.88 23.15
C ALA A 8 -9.80 7.95 23.44
N ASP A 9 -10.05 6.74 23.89
CA ASP A 9 -8.99 5.77 24.19
C ASP A 9 -8.26 5.34 22.91
N PHE A 10 -8.98 5.18 21.81
CA PHE A 10 -8.38 4.88 20.51
C PHE A 10 -7.42 5.99 20.05
N LYS A 11 -7.80 7.26 20.23
CA LYS A 11 -6.91 8.39 19.90
C LYS A 11 -5.64 8.39 20.74
N GLN A 12 -5.75 8.11 22.04
CA GLN A 12 -4.58 8.01 22.92
C GLN A 12 -3.68 6.83 22.53
N TRP A 13 -4.27 5.68 22.23
CA TRP A 13 -3.56 4.51 21.74
C TRP A 13 -2.84 4.78 20.42
N LEU A 14 -3.51 5.42 19.45
CA LEU A 14 -2.90 5.78 18.17
C LEU A 14 -1.75 6.77 18.35
N HIS A 15 -1.90 7.72 19.28
CA HIS A 15 -0.83 8.63 19.65
C HIS A 15 0.38 7.87 20.25
N ALA A 16 0.14 6.88 21.12
CA ALA A 16 1.22 6.04 21.65
C ALA A 16 1.90 5.23 20.53
N MET A 17 1.14 4.64 19.60
CA MET A 17 1.68 3.92 18.44
C MET A 17 2.51 4.83 17.54
N LYS A 18 2.13 6.10 17.39
CA LYS A 18 2.92 7.14 16.71
C LYS A 18 4.29 7.35 17.36
N MET A 19 4.34 7.37 18.69
CA MET A 19 5.61 7.49 19.41
C MET A 19 6.48 6.24 19.23
N VAL A 20 5.88 5.04 19.23
CA VAL A 20 6.60 3.78 18.96
C VAL A 20 7.16 3.75 17.54
N ALA A 21 6.40 4.21 16.53
CA ALA A 21 6.87 4.28 15.13
C ALA A 21 8.12 5.17 14.96
N ARG A 22 8.27 6.18 15.83
CA ARG A 22 9.37 7.15 15.82
C ARG A 22 10.61 6.71 16.58
N LEU A 23 10.61 5.53 17.19
CA LEU A 23 11.81 4.98 17.80
C LEU A 23 12.94 4.85 16.75
N PRO A 24 14.22 5.00 17.15
CA PRO A 24 15.35 4.91 16.21
C PRO A 24 15.36 3.59 15.42
N GLY A 25 15.03 2.47 16.08
CA GLY A 25 14.92 1.15 15.46
C GLY A 25 13.63 0.89 14.67
N GLY A 26 12.71 1.87 14.60
CA GLY A 26 11.38 1.70 14.02
C GLY A 26 10.44 0.88 14.91
N MET A 27 9.21 0.66 14.42
CA MET A 27 8.22 -0.11 15.16
C MET A 27 8.61 -1.60 15.23
N PRO A 28 8.60 -2.22 16.42
CA PRO A 28 8.80 -3.67 16.54
C PRO A 28 7.70 -4.45 15.82
N ALA A 29 8.03 -5.63 15.28
CA ALA A 29 7.13 -6.41 14.42
C ALA A 29 5.78 -6.72 15.06
N GLU A 30 5.74 -7.06 16.35
CA GLU A 30 4.49 -7.34 17.06
C GLU A 30 3.57 -6.12 17.18
N PHE A 31 4.15 -4.94 17.43
CA PHE A 31 3.40 -3.69 17.50
C PHE A 31 2.91 -3.30 16.11
N ARG A 32 3.72 -3.54 15.07
CA ARG A 32 3.34 -3.30 13.68
C ARG A 32 2.12 -4.13 13.29
N ARG A 33 2.17 -5.44 13.52
CA ARG A 33 1.05 -6.33 13.20
C ARG A 33 -0.24 -5.88 13.92
N LYS A 34 -0.15 -5.58 15.22
CA LYS A 34 -1.29 -5.10 16.01
C LYS A 34 -1.83 -3.75 15.51
N LEU A 35 -0.94 -2.83 15.16
CA LEU A 35 -1.32 -1.51 14.64
C LEU A 35 -2.11 -1.64 13.33
N TRP A 36 -1.54 -2.37 12.37
CA TRP A 36 -2.10 -2.50 11.03
C TRP A 36 -3.47 -3.18 11.09
N LEU A 37 -3.60 -4.26 11.87
CA LEU A 37 -4.86 -4.98 12.05
C LEU A 37 -5.93 -4.13 12.73
N ALA A 38 -5.58 -3.47 13.84
CA ALA A 38 -6.54 -2.66 14.58
C ALA A 38 -7.09 -1.51 13.72
N LEU A 39 -6.24 -0.90 12.89
CA LEU A 39 -6.68 0.13 11.95
C LEU A 39 -7.56 -0.44 10.85
N SER A 40 -7.23 -1.63 10.31
CA SER A 40 -8.03 -2.25 9.25
C SER A 40 -9.41 -2.71 9.76
N ASP A 41 -9.47 -3.32 10.94
CA ASP A 41 -10.73 -3.73 11.56
C ASP A 41 -11.63 -2.51 11.82
N ARG A 42 -11.04 -1.43 12.39
CA ARG A 42 -11.78 -0.18 12.61
C ARG A 42 -12.27 0.42 11.30
N TYR A 43 -11.46 0.41 10.24
CA TYR A 43 -11.87 0.91 8.94
C TYR A 43 -13.07 0.13 8.38
N LEU A 44 -13.01 -1.20 8.40
CA LEU A 44 -14.11 -2.06 7.96
C LEU A 44 -15.39 -1.80 8.76
N GLN A 45 -15.29 -1.67 10.08
CA GLN A 45 -16.41 -1.29 10.95
C GLN A 45 -17.00 0.08 10.56
N THR A 46 -16.17 1.08 10.24
CA THR A 46 -16.67 2.40 9.79
C THR A 46 -17.39 2.34 8.43
N LYS A 47 -17.11 1.31 7.63
CA LYS A 47 -17.81 1.03 6.37
C LYS A 47 -19.04 0.14 6.55
N GLY A 48 -19.32 -0.31 7.77
CA GLY A 48 -20.42 -1.22 8.07
C GLY A 48 -20.18 -2.65 7.58
N ILE A 49 -18.93 -3.03 7.32
CA ILE A 49 -18.58 -4.38 6.86
C ILE A 49 -18.35 -5.27 8.08
N ASN A 50 -19.16 -6.32 8.24
CA ASN A 50 -18.94 -7.32 9.27
C ASN A 50 -18.06 -8.44 8.73
N TRP A 51 -16.77 -8.43 9.06
CA TRP A 51 -15.83 -9.42 8.55
C TRP A 51 -16.14 -10.86 8.98
N ASP A 52 -16.78 -11.06 10.13
CA ASP A 52 -17.10 -12.41 10.60
C ASP A 52 -18.24 -13.04 9.75
N GLU A 53 -19.11 -12.21 9.17
CA GLU A 53 -20.20 -12.66 8.29
C GLU A 53 -19.78 -12.67 6.82
N GLU A 54 -18.99 -11.67 6.40
CA GLU A 54 -18.68 -11.44 4.98
C GLU A 54 -17.29 -11.90 4.57
N GLY A 55 -16.37 -12.13 5.51
CA GLY A 55 -14.96 -12.42 5.21
C GLY A 55 -14.75 -13.71 4.43
N GLU A 56 -15.62 -14.71 4.63
CA GLU A 56 -15.54 -16.01 3.94
C GLU A 56 -15.68 -15.85 2.42
N LYS A 57 -16.49 -14.88 1.95
CA LYS A 57 -16.69 -14.64 0.51
C LYS A 57 -15.40 -14.21 -0.18
N TYR A 58 -14.53 -13.48 0.51
CA TYR A 58 -13.25 -13.02 -0.02
C TYR A 58 -12.17 -14.10 0.05
N LEU A 59 -12.30 -15.05 0.98
CA LEU A 59 -11.41 -16.20 1.15
C LEU A 59 -11.81 -17.42 0.31
N SER A 60 -12.93 -17.34 -0.41
CA SER A 60 -13.50 -18.45 -1.17
C SER A 60 -12.49 -19.11 -2.10
N GLU A 61 -12.44 -20.45 -2.08
CA GLU A 61 -11.67 -21.25 -3.03
C GLU A 61 -12.44 -21.53 -4.33
N GLN A 62 -13.71 -21.12 -4.42
CA GLN A 62 -14.47 -21.20 -5.67
C GLN A 62 -14.09 -20.03 -6.57
N TRP A 63 -13.70 -20.33 -7.82
CA TRP A 63 -13.20 -19.36 -8.78
C TRP A 63 -14.23 -19.19 -9.89
N ASP A 64 -14.55 -17.95 -10.24
CA ASP A 64 -15.30 -17.61 -11.43
C ASP A 64 -14.36 -17.30 -12.62
N GLU A 65 -14.93 -16.95 -13.78
CA GLU A 65 -14.15 -16.63 -14.99
C GLU A 65 -13.23 -15.42 -14.77
N ASP A 66 -13.67 -14.42 -14.01
CA ASP A 66 -12.90 -13.20 -13.69
C ASP A 66 -11.68 -13.53 -12.80
N ASP A 67 -11.86 -14.41 -11.81
CA ASP A 67 -10.79 -14.92 -10.95
C ASP A 67 -9.73 -15.71 -11.75
N GLU A 68 -10.12 -16.39 -12.82
CA GLU A 68 -9.19 -17.14 -13.67
C GLU A 68 -8.27 -16.19 -14.46
N GLU A 69 -8.83 -15.16 -15.10
CA GLU A 69 -8.06 -14.17 -15.86
C GLU A 69 -7.11 -13.38 -14.94
N LEU A 70 -7.64 -12.85 -13.83
CA LEU A 70 -6.83 -12.15 -12.81
C LEU A 70 -5.79 -13.10 -12.21
N GLY A 71 -6.17 -14.35 -11.98
CA GLY A 71 -5.29 -15.38 -11.44
C GLY A 71 -4.08 -15.66 -12.34
N ILE A 72 -4.24 -15.61 -13.67
CA ILE A 72 -3.15 -15.75 -14.63
C ILE A 72 -2.21 -14.55 -14.55
N GLN A 73 -2.75 -13.33 -14.49
CA GLN A 73 -1.94 -12.10 -14.37
C GLN A 73 -1.15 -12.07 -13.06
N ILE A 74 -1.81 -12.39 -11.94
CA ILE A 74 -1.18 -12.49 -10.61
C ILE A 74 -0.04 -13.49 -10.65
N VAL A 75 -0.24 -14.70 -11.19
CA VAL A 75 0.82 -15.71 -11.28
C VAL A 75 2.01 -15.21 -12.10
N LYS A 76 1.79 -14.53 -13.23
CA LYS A 76 2.88 -13.95 -14.04
C LYS A 76 3.70 -12.94 -13.23
N ASP A 77 3.06 -12.10 -12.42
CA ASP A 77 3.74 -11.11 -11.58
C ASP A 77 4.40 -11.74 -10.36
N LEU A 78 3.84 -12.81 -9.78
CA LEU A 78 4.43 -13.56 -8.68
C LEU A 78 5.82 -14.12 -9.04
N HIS A 79 5.99 -14.63 -10.27
CA HIS A 79 7.30 -15.09 -10.75
C HIS A 79 8.34 -13.98 -10.82
N ARG A 80 7.92 -12.72 -11.00
CA ARG A 80 8.79 -11.53 -11.00
C ARG A 80 8.91 -10.88 -9.63
N THR A 81 8.12 -11.34 -8.66
CA THR A 81 8.14 -10.83 -7.29
C THR A 81 9.40 -11.36 -6.63
N GLY A 82 10.49 -10.61 -6.70
CA GLY A 82 11.78 -10.94 -6.07
C GLY A 82 11.76 -10.96 -4.53
N SER A 83 10.60 -11.18 -3.92
CA SER A 83 10.45 -11.27 -2.47
C SER A 83 11.04 -12.58 -1.96
N SER A 84 11.88 -12.49 -0.94
CA SER A 84 12.42 -13.65 -0.23
C SER A 84 11.31 -14.52 0.37
N LEU A 85 10.12 -13.96 0.63
CA LEU A 85 8.96 -14.68 1.15
C LEU A 85 8.52 -15.81 0.21
N CYS A 86 8.59 -15.57 -1.10
CA CYS A 86 8.14 -16.50 -2.14
C CYS A 86 9.27 -17.41 -2.64
N SER A 87 10.43 -17.37 -1.99
CA SER A 87 11.64 -18.14 -2.32
C SER A 87 11.91 -19.23 -1.28
N GLY A 88 12.62 -20.28 -1.67
CA GLY A 88 13.01 -21.38 -0.76
C GLY A 88 11.92 -22.46 -0.55
N PRO A 89 12.09 -23.36 0.43
CA PRO A 89 11.26 -24.58 0.59
C PRO A 89 9.77 -24.32 0.79
N SER A 90 9.41 -23.18 1.38
CA SER A 90 8.02 -22.76 1.59
C SER A 90 7.53 -21.76 0.55
N GLY A 91 8.32 -21.47 -0.48
CA GLY A 91 8.06 -20.43 -1.48
C GLY A 91 6.74 -20.67 -2.23
N THR A 92 6.50 -21.90 -2.67
CA THR A 92 5.27 -22.28 -3.39
C THR A 92 4.01 -22.11 -2.53
N ILE A 93 4.08 -22.48 -1.26
CA ILE A 93 2.97 -22.30 -0.29
C ILE A 93 2.70 -20.80 -0.10
N ASN A 94 3.75 -19.99 0.08
CA ASN A 94 3.58 -18.55 0.27
C ASN A 94 3.09 -17.85 -1.00
N GLN A 95 3.48 -18.30 -2.19
CA GLN A 95 2.93 -17.82 -3.46
C GLN A 95 1.45 -18.14 -3.60
N ALA A 96 1.02 -19.34 -3.21
CA ALA A 96 -0.39 -19.71 -3.21
C ALA A 96 -1.21 -18.83 -2.24
N LYS A 97 -0.70 -18.60 -1.03
CA LYS A 97 -1.30 -17.67 -0.06
C LYS A 97 -1.39 -16.24 -0.61
N LEU A 98 -0.31 -15.75 -1.19
CA LEU A 98 -0.27 -14.42 -1.78
C LEU A 98 -1.27 -14.29 -2.94
N LYS A 99 -1.38 -15.30 -3.81
CA LYS A 99 -2.39 -15.33 -4.87
C LYS A 99 -3.80 -15.20 -4.29
N ARG A 100 -4.14 -15.95 -3.25
CA ARG A 100 -5.47 -15.90 -2.61
C ARG A 100 -5.73 -14.56 -1.93
N VAL A 101 -4.74 -13.94 -1.30
CA VAL A 101 -4.88 -12.57 -0.75
C VAL A 101 -5.18 -11.56 -1.85
N LEU A 102 -4.46 -11.62 -2.97
CA LEU A 102 -4.65 -10.70 -4.10
C LEU A 102 -6.02 -10.88 -4.74
N LEU A 103 -6.44 -12.12 -4.98
CA LEU A 103 -7.80 -12.43 -5.47
C LEU A 103 -8.88 -12.01 -4.46
N GLY A 104 -8.66 -12.24 -3.17
CA GLY A 104 -9.59 -11.83 -2.13
C GLY A 104 -9.81 -10.32 -2.09
N TYR A 105 -8.75 -9.53 -2.32
CA TYR A 105 -8.90 -8.08 -2.52
C TYR A 105 -9.62 -7.76 -3.84
N SER A 106 -9.30 -8.41 -4.96
CA SER A 106 -9.97 -8.16 -6.23
C SER A 106 -11.48 -8.41 -6.15
N ARG A 107 -11.92 -9.44 -5.41
CA ARG A 107 -13.33 -9.71 -5.12
C ARG A 107 -13.95 -8.67 -4.19
N PHE A 108 -13.16 -8.06 -3.31
CA PHE A 108 -13.61 -6.93 -2.49
C PHE A 108 -13.92 -5.70 -3.33
N ASN A 109 -13.05 -5.37 -4.29
CA ASN A 109 -13.26 -4.26 -5.20
C ASN A 109 -13.00 -4.66 -6.66
N PRO A 110 -14.00 -5.21 -7.36
CA PRO A 110 -13.86 -5.62 -8.76
C PRO A 110 -13.59 -4.46 -9.72
N GLU A 111 -13.94 -3.22 -9.36
CA GLU A 111 -13.67 -2.03 -10.17
C GLU A 111 -12.16 -1.76 -10.29
N VAL A 112 -11.42 -1.99 -9.20
CA VAL A 112 -9.95 -1.91 -9.18
C VAL A 112 -9.32 -3.22 -9.63
N GLY A 113 -9.88 -4.35 -9.18
CA GLY A 113 -9.36 -5.69 -9.46
C GLY A 113 -7.90 -5.83 -9.01
N TYR A 114 -7.04 -6.28 -9.93
CA TYR A 114 -5.60 -6.41 -9.69
C TYR A 114 -4.81 -5.40 -10.53
N CYS A 115 -4.09 -4.50 -9.83
CA CYS A 115 -3.12 -3.60 -10.45
C CYS A 115 -1.70 -4.16 -10.36
N GLN A 116 -0.91 -3.98 -11.43
CA GLN A 116 0.50 -4.35 -11.43
C GLN A 116 1.23 -3.60 -10.29
N GLY A 117 1.93 -4.34 -9.43
CA GLY A 117 2.57 -3.83 -8.21
C GLY A 117 1.89 -4.30 -6.94
N PHE A 118 0.61 -4.71 -6.99
CA PHE A 118 -0.09 -5.26 -5.81
C PHE A 118 0.56 -6.53 -5.29
N ASN A 119 1.19 -7.34 -6.15
CA ASN A 119 2.02 -8.46 -5.74
C ASN A 119 3.11 -8.07 -4.71
N MET A 120 3.75 -6.91 -4.88
CA MET A 120 4.76 -6.42 -3.94
C MET A 120 4.11 -5.94 -2.64
N LEU A 121 2.97 -5.25 -2.74
CA LEU A 121 2.22 -4.79 -1.57
C LEU A 121 1.74 -5.98 -0.73
N GLY A 122 1.03 -6.90 -1.37
CA GLY A 122 0.49 -8.11 -0.76
C GLY A 122 1.58 -8.99 -0.16
N ALA A 123 2.75 -9.15 -0.83
CA ALA A 123 3.84 -9.94 -0.28
C ALA A 123 4.35 -9.36 1.04
N LEU A 124 4.50 -8.04 1.12
CA LEU A 124 4.94 -7.37 2.35
C LEU A 124 3.89 -7.46 3.45
N ILE A 125 2.61 -7.22 3.11
CA ILE A 125 1.50 -7.35 4.06
C ILE A 125 1.44 -8.78 4.62
N LEU A 126 1.48 -9.78 3.73
CA LEU A 126 1.43 -11.20 4.10
C LEU A 126 2.58 -11.58 5.02
N GLN A 127 3.78 -11.00 4.82
CA GLN A 127 4.89 -11.19 5.73
C GLN A 127 4.62 -10.59 7.12
N VAL A 128 4.10 -9.35 7.19
CA VAL A 128 3.82 -8.67 8.47
C VAL A 128 2.68 -9.37 9.23
N MET A 129 1.70 -9.92 8.52
CA MET A 129 0.56 -10.65 9.07
C MET A 129 0.87 -12.11 9.43
N ASP A 130 2.16 -12.50 9.44
CA ASP A 130 2.58 -13.87 9.73
C ASP A 130 1.87 -14.91 8.84
N LYS A 131 1.73 -14.57 7.55
CA LYS A 131 1.12 -15.39 6.50
C LYS A 131 -0.36 -15.74 6.76
N ASN A 132 -1.05 -14.94 7.57
CA ASN A 132 -2.50 -15.02 7.75
C ASN A 132 -3.19 -14.28 6.60
N GLU A 133 -4.02 -15.00 5.84
CA GLU A 133 -4.63 -14.49 4.61
C GLU A 133 -5.77 -13.51 4.89
N ALA A 134 -6.64 -13.83 5.86
CA ALA A 134 -7.75 -12.97 6.26
C ALA A 134 -7.25 -11.61 6.76
N ASP A 135 -6.31 -11.63 7.70
CA ASP A 135 -5.60 -10.46 8.23
C ASP A 135 -4.97 -9.62 7.10
N SER A 136 -4.37 -10.30 6.12
CA SER A 136 -3.70 -9.62 4.99
C SER A 136 -4.68 -8.92 4.08
N ILE A 137 -5.83 -9.53 3.77
CA ILE A 137 -6.86 -8.92 2.92
C ILE A 137 -7.41 -7.67 3.62
N LYS A 138 -7.71 -7.72 4.93
CA LYS A 138 -8.18 -6.55 5.70
C LYS A 138 -7.20 -5.37 5.60
N VAL A 139 -5.91 -5.63 5.80
CA VAL A 139 -4.88 -4.59 5.69
C VAL A 139 -4.76 -4.07 4.27
N MET A 140 -4.84 -4.95 3.25
CA MET A 140 -4.80 -4.55 1.85
C MET A 140 -5.98 -3.64 1.48
N ILE A 141 -7.18 -3.96 1.96
CA ILE A 141 -8.37 -3.11 1.81
C ILE A 141 -8.15 -1.73 2.44
N LEU A 142 -7.67 -1.65 3.68
CA LEU A 142 -7.38 -0.37 4.32
C LEU A 142 -6.36 0.44 3.52
N LEU A 143 -5.27 -0.20 3.11
CA LEU A 143 -4.16 0.46 2.43
C LEU A 143 -4.60 1.08 1.10
N ILE A 144 -5.41 0.35 0.32
CA ILE A 144 -5.84 0.77 -1.02
C ILE A 144 -7.08 1.67 -0.97
N GLU A 145 -8.10 1.30 -0.19
CA GLU A 145 -9.40 1.99 -0.20
C GLU A 145 -9.51 3.09 0.87
N GLY A 146 -8.83 2.90 2.00
CA GLY A 146 -9.02 3.73 3.18
C GLY A 146 -8.04 4.89 3.31
N LEU A 147 -6.81 4.72 2.81
CA LEU A 147 -5.73 5.69 3.01
C LEU A 147 -5.46 6.57 1.79
N LEU A 148 -5.55 5.99 0.59
CA LEU A 148 -5.23 6.71 -0.64
C LEU A 148 -6.44 7.52 -1.15
N PRO A 149 -6.18 8.61 -1.92
CA PRO A 149 -7.25 9.32 -2.62
C PRO A 149 -8.10 8.39 -3.50
N ARG A 150 -9.40 8.67 -3.60
CA ARG A 150 -10.31 7.88 -4.46
C ARG A 150 -9.82 7.87 -5.91
N GLY A 151 -9.97 6.72 -6.58
CA GLY A 151 -9.53 6.56 -7.96
C GLY A 151 -8.00 6.56 -8.11
N TYR A 152 -7.26 6.16 -7.09
CA TYR A 152 -5.80 6.02 -7.16
C TYR A 152 -5.36 4.94 -8.16
N PHE A 153 -6.13 3.85 -8.23
CA PHE A 153 -5.87 2.69 -9.07
C PHE A 153 -6.96 2.41 -10.13
N CYS A 154 -8.04 3.20 -10.17
CA CYS A 154 -9.08 3.09 -11.20
C CYS A 154 -8.60 3.68 -12.53
N GLY A 155 -9.27 3.35 -13.65
CA GLY A 155 -8.78 3.59 -15.03
C GLY A 155 -8.35 5.01 -15.43
N SER A 156 -8.76 6.06 -14.72
CA SER A 156 -8.28 7.44 -14.97
C SER A 156 -7.04 7.82 -14.15
N LEU A 157 -6.69 7.03 -13.12
CA LEU A 157 -5.66 7.31 -12.12
C LEU A 157 -5.82 8.72 -11.50
N GLY A 158 -7.05 9.23 -11.42
CA GLY A 158 -7.31 10.63 -11.03
C GLY A 158 -6.76 10.98 -9.65
N GLY A 159 -6.85 10.06 -8.68
CA GLY A 159 -6.27 10.24 -7.35
C GLY A 159 -4.75 10.37 -7.40
N LEU A 160 -4.09 9.49 -8.16
CA LEU A 160 -2.64 9.51 -8.35
C LEU A 160 -2.17 10.76 -9.09
N GLN A 161 -2.86 11.17 -10.15
CA GLN A 161 -2.54 12.37 -10.90
C GLN A 161 -2.63 13.63 -10.02
N THR A 162 -3.61 13.66 -9.12
CA THR A 162 -3.76 14.73 -8.13
C THR A 162 -2.55 14.80 -7.21
N ASP A 163 -2.15 13.68 -6.60
CA ASP A 163 -0.97 13.64 -5.72
C ASP A 163 0.32 13.98 -6.47
N MET A 164 0.46 13.54 -7.72
CA MET A 164 1.60 13.91 -8.55
C MET A 164 1.63 15.42 -8.87
N ALA A 165 0.47 16.06 -9.06
CA ALA A 165 0.40 17.51 -9.24
C ALA A 165 0.78 18.26 -7.96
N VAL A 166 0.24 17.85 -6.81
CA VAL A 166 0.59 18.39 -5.49
C VAL A 166 2.09 18.23 -5.23
N PHE A 167 2.66 17.06 -5.55
CA PHE A 167 4.08 16.81 -5.38
C PHE A 167 4.95 17.77 -6.20
N ARG A 168 4.59 18.06 -7.46
CA ARG A 168 5.34 19.01 -8.30
C ARG A 168 5.36 20.42 -7.69
N GLU A 169 4.22 20.89 -7.19
CA GLU A 169 4.13 22.18 -6.52
C GLU A 169 4.96 22.21 -5.22
N LEU A 170 4.88 21.13 -4.44
CA LEU A 170 5.65 20.97 -3.22
C LEU A 170 7.16 20.97 -3.49
N LEU A 171 7.61 20.26 -4.53
CA LEU A 171 9.00 20.23 -4.97
C LEU A 171 9.48 21.61 -5.42
N GLY A 172 8.66 22.32 -6.20
CA GLY A 172 8.94 23.70 -6.61
C GLY A 172 9.09 24.66 -5.43
N THR A 173 8.26 24.49 -4.40
CA THR A 173 8.27 25.33 -3.20
C THR A 173 9.42 25.02 -2.26
N LYS A 174 9.71 23.72 -2.02
CA LYS A 174 10.67 23.27 -1.01
C LYS A 174 12.08 23.10 -1.57
N LEU A 175 12.21 22.69 -2.83
CA LEU A 175 13.49 22.44 -3.51
C LEU A 175 13.54 23.18 -4.87
N PRO A 176 13.42 24.53 -4.90
CA PRO A 176 13.29 25.32 -6.13
C PRO A 176 14.50 25.24 -7.06
N LYS A 177 15.69 24.91 -6.55
CA LYS A 177 16.90 24.70 -7.37
C LYS A 177 16.79 23.39 -8.16
N LEU A 178 16.37 22.32 -7.49
CA LEU A 178 16.18 21.00 -8.10
C LEU A 178 15.03 21.03 -9.10
N ALA A 179 13.88 21.61 -8.73
CA ALA A 179 12.74 21.73 -9.64
C ALA A 179 13.10 22.42 -10.97
N ARG A 180 13.83 23.55 -10.90
CA ARG A 180 14.35 24.23 -12.10
C ARG A 180 15.36 23.39 -12.88
N HIS A 181 16.18 22.60 -12.19
CA HIS A 181 17.14 21.72 -12.86
C HIS A 181 16.42 20.61 -13.64
N LEU A 182 15.43 19.95 -13.02
CA LEU A 182 14.61 18.92 -13.68
C LEU A 182 13.83 19.48 -14.87
N GLN A 183 13.27 20.69 -14.75
CA GLN A 183 12.61 21.37 -15.87
C GLN A 183 13.57 21.63 -17.03
N LYS A 184 14.82 22.06 -16.75
CA LYS A 184 15.84 22.24 -17.79
C LYS A 184 16.22 20.93 -18.48
N LEU A 185 16.31 19.82 -17.73
CA LEU A 185 16.62 18.50 -18.29
C LEU A 185 15.48 17.96 -19.17
N GLN A 186 14.23 18.31 -18.85
CA GLN A 186 13.08 17.91 -19.64
C GLN A 186 13.02 18.58 -21.03
N GLY A 187 13.74 19.69 -21.23
CA GLY A 187 13.78 20.42 -22.50
C GLY A 187 12.68 21.49 -22.62
N PRO A 188 12.38 21.97 -23.85
CA PRO A 188 11.29 22.92 -24.10
C PRO A 188 9.97 22.40 -23.52
N GLU A 189 9.11 23.31 -23.03
CA GLU A 189 7.78 22.95 -22.51
C GLU A 189 7.03 22.08 -23.53
N GLY A 190 6.70 20.84 -23.15
CA GLY A 190 5.98 19.86 -23.99
C GLY A 190 6.83 18.82 -24.74
N ALA A 191 8.17 18.83 -24.62
CA ALA A 191 9.02 17.88 -25.35
C ALA A 191 8.92 16.42 -24.84
N PHE A 192 8.65 16.22 -23.56
CA PHE A 192 8.38 14.92 -22.94
C PHE A 192 7.14 15.04 -22.07
N GLU A 193 6.00 14.49 -22.51
CA GLU A 193 4.89 14.21 -21.61
C GLU A 193 4.97 12.76 -21.16
N PRO A 194 4.91 12.45 -19.85
CA PRO A 194 4.69 13.35 -18.70
C PRO A 194 5.97 14.04 -18.15
N PRO A 195 5.85 15.03 -17.24
CA PRO A 195 6.95 15.62 -16.46
C PRO A 195 8.03 14.62 -16.02
N LEU A 196 9.31 14.99 -16.09
CA LEU A 196 10.39 14.08 -15.70
C LEU A 196 10.25 13.62 -14.24
N THR A 197 9.76 14.50 -13.36
CA THR A 197 9.40 14.16 -11.97
C THR A 197 8.35 13.05 -11.91
N ASN A 198 7.37 13.09 -12.80
CA ASN A 198 6.23 12.16 -12.81
C ASN A 198 6.67 10.74 -13.16
N VAL A 199 7.68 10.58 -14.01
CA VAL A 199 8.23 9.27 -14.40
C VAL A 199 8.68 8.47 -13.18
N PHE A 200 9.36 9.12 -12.23
CA PHE A 200 9.84 8.47 -11.02
C PHE A 200 8.73 8.34 -9.96
N THR A 201 7.98 9.43 -9.72
CA THR A 201 7.01 9.47 -8.61
C THR A 201 5.81 8.56 -8.84
N MET A 202 5.40 8.35 -10.10
CA MET A 202 4.29 7.44 -10.42
C MET A 202 4.55 6.04 -9.89
N GLN A 203 5.73 5.48 -10.17
CA GLN A 203 6.09 4.14 -9.70
C GLN A 203 6.22 4.11 -8.17
N TRP A 204 6.81 5.14 -7.55
CA TRP A 204 6.96 5.20 -6.10
C TRP A 204 5.61 5.20 -5.39
N PHE A 205 4.64 5.93 -5.93
CA PHE A 205 3.31 6.06 -5.36
C PHE A 205 2.44 4.83 -5.59
N LEU A 206 2.44 4.25 -6.79
CA LEU A 206 1.68 3.03 -7.07
C LEU A 206 2.16 1.82 -6.27
N THR A 207 3.46 1.77 -5.96
CA THR A 207 4.07 0.65 -5.21
C THR A 207 4.33 1.00 -3.75
N LEU A 208 3.91 2.18 -3.28
CA LEU A 208 4.15 2.69 -1.93
C LEU A 208 5.62 2.50 -1.50
N PHE A 209 6.54 2.82 -2.41
CA PHE A 209 8.00 2.72 -2.31
C PHE A 209 8.60 1.30 -2.26
N CYS A 210 7.79 0.23 -2.36
CA CYS A 210 8.27 -1.15 -2.34
C CYS A 210 9.34 -1.48 -3.39
N THR A 211 9.35 -0.78 -4.52
CA THR A 211 10.27 -1.07 -5.62
C THR A 211 11.53 -0.20 -5.64
N CYS A 212 11.62 0.82 -4.78
CA CYS A 212 12.76 1.75 -4.78
C CYS A 212 13.50 1.85 -3.44
N LEU A 213 12.92 1.36 -2.33
CA LEU A 213 13.54 1.38 -1.02
C LEU A 213 13.69 -0.02 -0.41
N PRO A 214 14.71 -0.25 0.44
CA PRO A 214 14.80 -1.48 1.22
C PRO A 214 13.60 -1.66 2.15
N ILE A 215 13.17 -2.91 2.34
CA ILE A 215 11.97 -3.28 3.13
C ILE A 215 11.91 -2.60 4.52
N PRO A 216 12.99 -2.50 5.32
CA PRO A 216 12.92 -1.83 6.62
C PRO A 216 12.47 -0.37 6.53
N PHE A 217 12.82 0.36 5.47
CA PHE A 217 12.38 1.73 5.25
C PHE A 217 10.92 1.78 4.80
N VAL A 218 10.53 0.90 3.88
CA VAL A 218 9.14 0.77 3.41
C VAL A 218 8.20 0.53 4.58
N LEU A 219 8.54 -0.39 5.49
CA LEU A 219 7.74 -0.68 6.68
C LEU A 219 7.56 0.56 7.57
N ARG A 220 8.60 1.38 7.76
CA ARG A 220 8.49 2.63 8.54
C ARG A 220 7.60 3.66 7.85
N ILE A 221 7.70 3.76 6.53
CA ILE A 221 6.84 4.65 5.75
C ILE A 221 5.39 4.21 5.90
N TRP A 222 5.10 2.92 5.79
CA TRP A 222 3.75 2.38 5.89
C TRP A 222 3.16 2.50 7.31
N ASP A 223 3.98 2.28 8.34
CA ASP A 223 3.58 2.56 9.73
C ASP A 223 3.08 4.01 9.84
N LEU A 224 3.81 4.97 9.25
CA LEU A 224 3.43 6.38 9.26
C LEU A 224 2.23 6.69 8.35
N ILE A 225 2.09 6.05 7.19
CA ILE A 225 0.90 6.21 6.32
C ILE A 225 -0.36 5.77 7.08
N LEU A 226 -0.29 4.65 7.78
CA LEU A 226 -1.39 4.10 8.57
C LEU A 226 -1.75 4.98 9.77
N ILE A 227 -0.77 5.65 10.39
CA ILE A 227 -0.98 6.50 11.56
C ILE A 227 -1.38 7.94 11.18
N GLU A 228 -0.73 8.51 10.17
CA GLU A 228 -0.80 9.95 9.84
C GLU A 228 -1.60 10.24 8.56
N GLY A 229 -1.74 9.27 7.64
CA GLY A 229 -2.44 9.43 6.37
C GLY A 229 -1.52 9.40 5.14
N SER A 230 -2.13 9.49 3.95
CA SER A 230 -1.45 9.35 2.65
C SER A 230 -0.50 10.50 2.30
N ASP A 231 -0.57 11.66 2.96
CA ASP A 231 0.33 12.77 2.67
C ASP A 231 1.80 12.46 3.06
N VAL A 232 2.01 11.42 3.88
CA VAL A 232 3.32 10.81 4.12
C VAL A 232 4.00 10.36 2.82
N LEU A 233 3.25 9.97 1.80
CA LEU A 233 3.80 9.65 0.47
C LEU A 233 4.54 10.84 -0.14
N LEU A 234 3.89 12.02 -0.12
CA LEU A 234 4.44 13.26 -0.66
C LEU A 234 5.68 13.70 0.12
N ARG A 235 5.62 13.63 1.45
CA ARG A 235 6.75 13.98 2.34
C ARG A 235 7.94 13.04 2.14
N THR A 236 7.67 11.73 1.97
CA THR A 236 8.70 10.72 1.72
C THR A 236 9.37 10.93 0.38
N ALA A 237 8.59 11.14 -0.69
CA ALA A 237 9.15 11.45 -2.00
C ALA A 237 10.02 12.72 -1.95
N LEU A 238 9.57 13.77 -1.24
CA LEU A 238 10.34 15.00 -1.11
C LEU A 238 11.66 14.79 -0.34
N ALA A 239 11.70 13.89 0.63
CA ALA A 239 12.91 13.58 1.39
C ALA A 239 13.92 12.73 0.60
N ILE A 240 13.47 12.01 -0.43
CA ILE A 240 14.33 11.21 -1.33
C ILE A 240 15.00 12.10 -2.38
N TRP A 241 14.29 13.13 -2.86
CA TRP A 241 14.77 14.10 -3.86
C TRP A 241 15.72 15.16 -3.27
#